data_AF-A0A372YTC3-F1
#
_entry.id   AF-A0A372YTC3-F1
#
_cell.length_a   1.000
_cell.length_b   1.000
_cell.length_c   1.000
_cell.angle_alpha   90.00
_cell.angle_beta   90.00
_cell.angle_gamma   90.00
#
_symmetry.space_group_name_H-M   'P 1'
#
loop_
_entity.id
_entity.type
_entity.pdbx_description
1 polymer ?
#
loop_
_entity_poly.entity_id
_entity_poly.type
_entity_poly.pdbx_seq_one_letter_code
_entity_poly.pdbx_strand_id
1 'polypeptide(L)'
;MNEKDVRNNLGYCGKACALCADAWFCKGCKSNDPTLARHMQKTGCYQQHCCKEKGIAGCWDCDDAPCDKDVFALDEPAVYRAAIRCAKYGGPMELAGKIFLNQIHGICYPLAYFGCEDEQEARRLLDTYEEEVTEKVNNN
;
A
#
# COMPACT_ATOMS: atom_id res chain seq x y z
N MET A 1 -5.31 15.99 2.61
CA MET A 1 -4.30 14.93 2.47
C MET A 1 -3.58 15.16 1.15
N ASN A 2 -2.27 15.02 1.10
CA ASN A 2 -1.44 15.01 -0.11
C ASN A 2 -0.63 13.70 -0.21
N GLU A 3 0.14 13.53 -1.27
CA GLU A 3 1.06 12.40 -1.47
C GLU A 3 2.05 12.16 -0.31
N LYS A 4 2.56 13.21 0.35
CA LYS A 4 3.45 13.07 1.51
C LYS A 4 2.69 12.53 2.72
N ASP A 5 1.45 12.96 2.92
CA ASP A 5 0.57 12.43 3.96
C ASP A 5 0.29 10.95 3.71
N VAL A 6 0.01 10.55 2.46
CA VAL A 6 -0.17 9.14 2.08
C VAL A 6 1.10 8.35 2.37
N ARG A 7 2.27 8.84 1.93
CA ARG A 7 3.58 8.21 2.17
C ARG A 7 3.83 7.98 3.65
N ASN A 8 3.57 9.00 4.49
CA ASN A 8 3.80 8.92 5.93
C ASN A 8 2.83 7.95 6.63
N ASN A 9 1.71 7.62 5.98
CA ASN A 9 0.73 6.64 6.44
C ASN A 9 0.90 5.25 5.81
N LEU A 10 1.94 5.01 5.01
CA LEU A 10 2.23 3.68 4.51
C LEU A 10 2.70 2.77 5.65
N GLY A 11 1.95 1.69 5.87
CA GLY A 11 2.37 0.61 6.74
C GLY A 11 3.59 -0.13 6.19
N TYR A 12 4.19 -1.01 6.99
CA TYR A 12 5.30 -1.85 6.54
C TYR A 12 4.96 -2.66 5.28
N CYS A 13 3.70 -3.08 5.13
CA CYS A 13 3.21 -3.81 3.96
C CYS A 13 2.93 -2.94 2.72
N GLY A 14 3.14 -1.61 2.77
CA GLY A 14 2.83 -0.71 1.65
C GLY A 14 1.36 -0.29 1.55
N LYS A 15 0.48 -0.72 2.46
CA LYS A 15 -0.90 -0.20 2.52
C LYS A 15 -0.92 1.22 3.07
N ALA A 16 -1.68 2.12 2.44
CA ALA A 16 -2.00 3.43 2.98
C ALA A 16 -3.01 3.31 4.13
N CYS A 17 -2.53 3.24 5.38
CA CYS A 17 -3.37 2.97 6.55
C CYS A 17 -4.46 4.02 6.77
N ALA A 18 -4.18 5.29 6.45
CA ALA A 18 -5.15 6.38 6.58
C ALA A 18 -6.34 6.29 5.61
N LEU A 19 -6.24 5.46 4.57
CA LEU A 19 -7.31 5.20 3.60
C LEU A 19 -7.98 3.83 3.81
N CYS A 20 -7.56 3.08 4.83
CA CYS A 20 -8.16 1.79 5.15
C CYS A 20 -9.56 1.97 5.76
N ALA A 21 -10.44 0.99 5.56
CA ALA A 21 -11.77 0.97 6.19
C ALA A 21 -11.70 1.05 7.73
N ASP A 22 -10.60 0.57 8.32
CA ASP A 22 -10.36 0.58 9.77
C ASP A 22 -9.74 1.90 10.29
N ALA A 23 -9.49 2.90 9.43
CA ALA A 23 -8.77 4.12 9.82
C ALA A 23 -9.46 4.94 10.93
N TRP A 24 -10.74 4.70 11.17
CA TRP A 24 -11.50 5.32 12.26
C TRP A 24 -10.99 4.90 13.65
N PHE A 25 -10.45 3.68 13.81
CA PHE A 25 -9.87 3.20 15.08
C PHE A 25 -8.41 2.76 14.99
N CYS A 26 -7.92 2.36 13.82
CA CYS A 26 -6.55 1.90 13.62
C CYS A 26 -5.69 3.03 13.05
N LYS A 27 -4.68 3.48 13.79
CA LYS A 27 -3.74 4.54 13.34
C LYS A 27 -2.59 4.03 12.46
N GLY A 28 -2.62 2.74 12.12
CA GLY A 28 -1.62 2.11 11.26
C GLY A 28 -0.36 1.64 11.98
N CYS A 29 0.28 0.63 11.42
CA CYS A 29 1.34 -0.16 12.09
C CYS A 29 2.67 0.58 12.38
N LYS A 30 2.81 1.81 11.89
CA LYS A 30 3.95 2.69 12.19
C LYS A 30 3.61 3.80 13.18
N SER A 31 2.37 3.85 13.65
CA SER A 31 2.00 4.71 14.78
C SER A 31 2.54 4.11 16.09
N ASN A 32 2.67 4.95 17.11
CA ASN A 32 2.94 4.49 18.48
C ASN A 32 1.66 3.99 19.19
N ASP A 33 0.57 3.82 18.44
CA ASP A 33 -0.73 3.42 18.97
C ASP A 33 -0.79 1.88 19.11
N PRO A 34 -1.14 1.35 20.30
CA PRO A 34 -1.32 -0.09 20.49
C PRO A 34 -2.55 -0.65 19.75
N THR A 35 -3.47 0.20 19.29
CA THR A 35 -4.67 -0.20 18.56
C THR A 35 -4.36 -0.47 17.09
N LEU A 36 -3.83 -1.65 16.83
CA LEU A 36 -3.62 -2.15 15.47
C LEU A 36 -4.68 -3.19 15.16
N ALA A 37 -5.50 -2.95 14.13
CA ALA A 37 -6.56 -3.88 13.72
C ALA A 37 -6.02 -5.32 13.50
N ARG A 38 -4.84 -5.44 12.88
CA ARG A 38 -4.14 -6.74 12.72
C ARG A 38 -3.54 -7.27 14.04
N HIS A 39 -3.21 -6.43 15.03
CA HIS A 39 -2.80 -6.90 16.38
C HIS A 39 -3.95 -7.48 17.20
N MET A 40 -5.19 -7.16 16.84
CA MET A 40 -6.36 -7.81 17.42
C MET A 40 -6.55 -9.24 16.91
N GLN A 41 -5.79 -9.67 15.90
CA GLN A 41 -5.72 -11.08 15.51
C GLN A 41 -4.76 -11.83 16.44
N LYS A 42 -5.06 -13.11 16.73
CA LYS A 42 -4.28 -13.94 17.68
C LYS A 42 -2.76 -13.98 17.38
N THR A 43 -2.36 -13.82 16.13
CA THR A 43 -0.98 -13.91 15.66
C THR A 43 -0.30 -12.55 15.45
N GLY A 44 -1.02 -11.44 15.62
CA GLY A 44 -0.49 -10.11 15.31
C GLY A 44 -0.31 -9.83 13.81
N CYS A 45 0.47 -8.79 13.49
CA CYS A 45 0.76 -8.37 12.11
C CYS A 45 2.15 -8.87 11.69
N TYR A 46 2.21 -9.87 10.80
CA TYR A 46 3.47 -10.50 10.42
C TYR A 46 4.45 -9.49 9.80
N GLN A 47 4.01 -8.67 8.85
CA GLN A 47 4.89 -7.71 8.17
C GLN A 47 5.51 -6.68 9.12
N GLN A 48 4.78 -6.27 10.17
CA GLN A 48 5.32 -5.35 11.17
C GLN A 48 6.42 -6.04 11.99
N HIS A 49 6.18 -7.25 12.48
CA HIS A 49 7.18 -8.01 13.24
C HIS A 49 8.43 -8.28 12.40
N CYS A 50 8.26 -8.81 11.20
CA CYS A 50 9.38 -9.13 10.31
C CYS A 50 10.20 -7.89 9.93
N CYS A 51 9.58 -6.75 9.59
CA CYS A 51 10.33 -5.55 9.27
C CYS A 51 11.08 -4.97 10.47
N LYS A 52 10.48 -5.04 11.68
CA LYS A 52 11.15 -4.62 12.92
C LYS A 52 12.37 -5.50 13.24
N GLU A 53 12.21 -6.82 13.12
CA GLU A 53 13.31 -7.77 13.33
C GLU A 53 14.45 -7.59 12.32
N LYS A 54 14.12 -7.33 11.04
CA LYS A 54 15.10 -7.05 9.98
C LYS A 54 15.69 -5.63 10.04
N GLY A 55 15.13 -4.73 10.85
CA GLY A 55 15.59 -3.33 10.94
C GLY A 55 15.35 -2.50 9.68
N ILE A 56 14.31 -2.83 8.89
CA ILE A 56 14.01 -2.19 7.61
C ILE A 56 12.77 -1.28 7.68
N ALA A 57 12.69 -0.26 6.82
CA ALA A 57 11.62 0.74 6.90
C ALA A 57 10.29 0.24 6.33
N GLY A 58 10.29 -0.80 5.51
CA GLY A 58 9.10 -1.43 4.96
C GLY A 58 9.45 -2.66 4.15
N CYS A 59 8.45 -3.45 3.77
CA CYS A 59 8.65 -4.59 2.89
C CYS A 59 9.24 -4.17 1.53
N TRP A 60 9.13 -2.91 1.11
CA TRP A 60 9.79 -2.41 -0.10
C TRP A 60 11.32 -2.49 -0.03
N ASP A 61 11.92 -2.46 1.18
CA ASP A 61 13.36 -2.64 1.39
C ASP A 61 13.74 -4.13 1.56
N CYS A 62 12.77 -5.05 1.59
CA CYS A 62 13.00 -6.48 1.80
C CYS A 62 13.19 -7.20 0.46
N ASP A 63 14.26 -7.97 0.31
CA ASP A 63 14.52 -8.76 -0.91
C ASP A 63 13.43 -9.79 -1.19
N ASP A 64 12.88 -10.40 -0.15
CA ASP A 64 11.83 -11.43 -0.25
C ASP A 64 10.43 -10.87 -0.56
N ALA A 65 10.24 -9.54 -0.61
CA ALA A 65 8.91 -8.95 -0.73
C ALA A 65 8.46 -8.74 -2.19
N PRO A 66 7.17 -8.94 -2.52
CA PRO A 66 6.14 -9.54 -1.65
C PRO A 66 6.43 -11.01 -1.34
N CYS A 67 6.42 -11.37 -0.05
CA CYS A 67 6.52 -12.76 0.36
C CYS A 67 5.14 -13.44 0.29
N ASP A 68 5.06 -14.75 0.45
CA ASP A 68 3.78 -15.50 0.44
C ASP A 68 3.09 -15.54 1.82
N LYS A 69 3.39 -14.58 2.70
CA LYS A 69 2.96 -14.58 4.12
C LYS A 69 1.95 -13.50 4.42
N ASP A 70 0.97 -13.83 5.25
CA ASP A 70 0.01 -12.91 5.85
C ASP A 70 -0.64 -11.98 4.79
N VAL A 71 -0.49 -10.65 4.87
CA VAL A 71 -1.10 -9.68 3.92
C VAL A 71 -0.75 -9.92 2.43
N PHE A 72 0.26 -10.73 2.14
CA PHE A 72 0.71 -11.03 0.78
C PHE A 72 0.42 -12.47 0.35
N ALA A 73 -0.22 -13.29 1.20
CA ALA A 73 -0.66 -14.63 0.84
C ALA A 73 -1.60 -14.61 -0.38
N LEU A 74 -1.63 -15.68 -1.17
CA LEU A 74 -2.35 -15.73 -2.46
C LEU A 74 -3.87 -15.57 -2.34
N ASP A 75 -4.43 -15.90 -1.18
CA ASP A 75 -5.85 -15.74 -0.83
C ASP A 75 -6.20 -14.33 -0.33
N GLU A 76 -5.21 -13.45 -0.16
CA GLU A 76 -5.42 -12.03 0.14
C GLU A 76 -5.52 -11.19 -1.16
N PRO A 77 -6.25 -10.06 -1.14
CA PRO A 77 -6.43 -9.17 -2.28
C PRO A 77 -5.15 -8.84 -3.04
N ALA A 78 -5.18 -9.00 -4.35
CA ALA A 78 -4.02 -8.82 -5.23
C ALA A 78 -3.40 -7.42 -5.15
N VAL A 79 -4.20 -6.39 -4.82
CA VAL A 79 -3.74 -5.02 -4.61
C VAL A 79 -2.63 -4.90 -3.57
N TYR A 80 -2.58 -5.78 -2.57
CA TYR A 80 -1.53 -5.70 -1.55
C TYR A 80 -0.16 -6.05 -2.14
N ARG A 81 -0.10 -7.08 -2.98
CA ARG A 81 1.13 -7.47 -3.70
C ARG A 81 1.48 -6.45 -4.78
N ALA A 82 0.50 -5.95 -5.53
CA ALA A 82 0.73 -4.90 -6.54
C ALA A 82 1.28 -3.61 -5.93
N ALA A 83 0.68 -3.14 -4.83
CA ALA A 83 1.12 -1.93 -4.13
C ALA A 83 2.56 -2.07 -3.60
N ILE A 84 2.90 -3.19 -2.94
CA ILE A 84 4.26 -3.33 -2.41
C ILE A 84 5.30 -3.49 -3.52
N ARG A 85 4.96 -4.10 -4.67
CA ARG A 85 5.85 -4.12 -5.84
C ARG A 85 6.08 -2.72 -6.38
N CYS A 86 5.03 -1.89 -6.49
CA CYS A 86 5.19 -0.49 -6.88
C CYS A 86 6.16 0.23 -5.94
N ALA A 87 5.99 0.12 -4.61
CA ALA A 87 6.92 0.72 -3.66
C ALA A 87 8.34 0.13 -3.71
N LYS A 88 8.50 -1.17 -3.98
CA LYS A 88 9.81 -1.84 -4.06
C LYS A 88 10.64 -1.33 -5.24
N TYR A 89 10.03 -1.16 -6.40
CA TYR A 89 10.75 -0.78 -7.62
C TYR A 89 10.75 0.72 -7.90
N GLY A 90 9.71 1.44 -7.49
CA GLY A 90 9.57 2.90 -7.66
C GLY A 90 9.86 3.72 -6.41
N GLY A 91 9.99 3.05 -5.26
CA GLY A 91 10.08 3.70 -3.96
C GLY A 91 8.70 4.02 -3.35
N PRO A 92 8.63 4.19 -2.03
CA PRO A 92 7.36 4.44 -1.32
C PRO A 92 6.70 5.77 -1.70
N MET A 93 7.46 6.72 -2.24
CA MET A 93 6.89 8.00 -2.70
C MET A 93 6.14 7.85 -4.01
N GLU A 94 6.62 7.03 -4.94
CA GLU A 94 5.90 6.75 -6.19
C GLU A 94 4.55 6.10 -5.89
N LEU A 95 4.54 5.05 -5.05
CA LEU A 95 3.29 4.42 -4.62
C LEU A 95 2.32 5.43 -3.99
N ALA A 96 2.82 6.31 -3.12
CA ALA A 96 1.99 7.30 -2.45
C ALA A 96 1.42 8.34 -3.43
N GLY A 97 2.20 8.75 -4.43
CA GLY A 97 1.76 9.63 -5.51
C GLY A 97 0.64 9.01 -6.32
N LYS A 98 0.80 7.75 -6.76
CA LYS A 98 -0.23 7.01 -7.50
C LYS A 98 -1.52 6.86 -6.70
N ILE A 99 -1.42 6.42 -5.43
CA ILE A 99 -2.59 6.31 -4.55
C ILE A 99 -3.27 7.67 -4.38
N PHE A 100 -2.53 8.73 -4.11
CA PHE A 100 -3.09 10.06 -3.91
C PHE A 100 -3.79 10.57 -5.17
N LEU A 101 -3.15 10.46 -6.32
CA LEU A 101 -3.69 10.91 -7.60
C LEU A 101 -4.99 10.16 -7.94
N ASN A 102 -4.96 8.83 -7.83
CA ASN A 102 -6.15 8.00 -8.01
C ASN A 102 -7.27 8.38 -7.04
N GLN A 103 -6.93 8.63 -5.77
CA GLN A 103 -7.90 9.01 -4.74
C GLN A 103 -8.60 10.35 -5.04
N ILE A 104 -7.88 11.36 -5.54
CA ILE A 104 -8.49 12.67 -5.89
C ILE A 104 -9.32 12.62 -7.18
N HIS A 105 -9.11 11.60 -8.01
CA HIS A 105 -9.89 11.35 -9.22
C HIS A 105 -10.98 10.27 -9.04
N GLY A 106 -11.24 9.83 -7.80
CA GLY A 106 -12.37 8.96 -7.47
C GLY A 106 -12.10 7.46 -7.47
N ILE A 107 -10.86 7.03 -7.76
CA ILE A 107 -10.43 5.63 -7.60
C ILE A 107 -10.01 5.44 -6.13
N CYS A 108 -10.98 5.07 -5.29
CA CYS A 108 -10.79 4.97 -3.85
C CYS A 108 -9.94 3.76 -3.45
N TYR A 109 -8.77 4.01 -2.85
CA TYR A 109 -7.91 2.94 -2.32
C TYR A 109 -8.34 2.52 -0.90
N PRO A 110 -8.29 1.21 -0.53
CA PRO A 110 -8.09 0.05 -1.40
C PRO A 110 -9.41 -0.48 -2.01
N LEU A 111 -10.56 0.13 -1.71
CA LEU A 111 -11.89 -0.40 -2.05
C LEU A 111 -12.07 -0.69 -3.55
N ALA A 112 -11.67 0.24 -4.41
CA ALA A 112 -11.76 0.10 -5.87
C ALA A 112 -10.91 -1.07 -6.42
N TYR A 113 -9.92 -1.51 -5.64
CA TYR A 113 -8.96 -2.53 -6.06
C TYR A 113 -9.33 -3.94 -5.56
N PHE A 114 -10.30 -4.07 -4.65
CA PHE A 114 -10.77 -5.38 -4.19
C PHE A 114 -11.52 -6.15 -5.27
N GLY A 115 -11.94 -5.49 -6.35
CA GLY A 115 -12.51 -6.12 -7.53
C GLY A 115 -11.45 -6.65 -8.52
N CYS A 116 -10.17 -6.36 -8.34
CA CYS A 116 -9.14 -6.81 -9.26
C CYS A 116 -8.92 -8.33 -9.14
N GLU A 117 -8.94 -9.02 -10.28
CA GLU A 117 -8.76 -10.48 -10.36
C GLU A 117 -7.31 -10.88 -10.06
N ASP A 118 -6.34 -10.04 -10.44
CA ASP A 118 -4.92 -10.32 -10.28
C ASP A 118 -4.05 -9.08 -10.00
N GLU A 119 -2.74 -9.31 -9.81
CA GLU A 119 -1.77 -8.26 -9.54
C GLU A 119 -1.57 -7.31 -10.72
N GLN A 120 -1.73 -7.79 -11.96
CA GLN A 120 -1.55 -6.96 -13.16
C GLN A 120 -2.70 -5.98 -13.32
N GLU A 121 -3.93 -6.41 -13.03
CA GLU A 121 -5.09 -5.53 -13.03
C GLU A 121 -4.98 -4.47 -11.92
N ALA A 122 -4.63 -4.88 -10.70
CA ALA A 122 -4.40 -3.94 -9.62
C ALA A 122 -3.27 -2.95 -9.94
N ARG A 123 -2.23 -3.40 -10.67
CA ARG A 123 -1.14 -2.54 -11.15
C ARG A 123 -1.62 -1.54 -12.20
N ARG A 124 -2.39 -1.97 -13.21
CA ARG A 124 -2.98 -1.06 -14.21
C ARG A 124 -3.88 -0.01 -13.56
N LEU A 125 -4.66 -0.40 -12.55
CA LEU A 125 -5.50 0.54 -11.82
C LEU A 125 -4.67 1.54 -11.01
N LEU A 126 -3.54 1.12 -10.42
CA LEU A 126 -2.60 2.05 -9.76
C LEU A 126 -2.01 3.07 -10.74
N ASP A 127 -1.71 2.66 -11.97
CA ASP A 127 -1.03 3.50 -12.96
C ASP A 127 -1.99 4.43 -13.76
N THR A 128 -3.32 4.31 -13.57
CA THR A 128 -4.37 4.97 -14.38
C THR A 128 -4.14 6.47 -14.60
N TYR A 129 -3.95 7.26 -13.54
CA TYR A 129 -3.77 8.70 -13.69
C TYR A 129 -2.33 9.16 -13.86
N GLU A 130 -1.35 8.28 -13.67
CA GLU A 130 0.05 8.58 -14.01
C GLU A 130 0.25 8.65 -15.52
N GLU A 131 -0.41 7.74 -16.25
CA GLU A 131 -0.40 7.70 -17.71
C GLU A 131 -1.03 8.99 -18.29
N GLU A 132 -2.20 9.40 -17.78
CA GLU A 132 -2.86 10.64 -18.23
C GLU A 132 -2.01 11.90 -18.01
N VAL A 133 -1.29 11.99 -16.88
CA VAL A 133 -0.42 13.13 -16.59
C VAL A 133 0.79 13.13 -17.53
N THR A 134 1.40 11.97 -17.74
CA THR A 134 2.56 11.81 -18.62
C THR A 134 2.20 12.16 -20.07
N GLU A 135 1.03 11.74 -20.55
CA GLU A 135 0.53 12.13 -21.87
C GLU A 135 0.29 13.64 -21.99
N LYS A 136 -0.29 14.28 -20.98
CA LYS A 136 -0.51 15.75 -20.97
C LYS A 136 0.81 16.53 -20.95
N VAL A 137 1.83 16.04 -20.27
CA VAL A 137 3.16 16.67 -20.24
C VAL A 137 3.89 16.51 -21.57
N ASN A 138 3.82 15.33 -22.20
CA ASN A 138 4.51 15.08 -23.47
C ASN A 138 3.82 15.73 -24.68
N ASN A 139 2.55 16.12 -24.56
CA ASN A 139 1.78 16.79 -25.60
C ASN A 139 1.72 18.33 -25.45
N ASN A 140 2.43 18.91 -24.46
CA ASN A 140 2.57 20.36 -24.22
C ASN A 140 4.02 20.82 -24.40
#